data_AF-A0A7Y6WVV2-F1
#
_entry.id   AF-A0A7Y6WVV2-F1
#
_cell.length_a   1.000
_cell.length_b   1.000
_cell.length_c   1.000
_cell.angle_alpha   90.00
_cell.angle_beta   90.00
_cell.angle_gamma   90.00
#
_symmetry.space_group_name_H-M   'P 1'
#
loop_
_entity.id
_entity.type
_entity.pdbx_description
1 polymer ?
#
loop_
_entity_poly.entity_id
_entity_poly.type
_entity_poly.pdbx_seq_one_letter_code
_entity_poly.pdbx_strand_id
1 'polypeptide(L)'
;MRTEDLITRSPTAEAVARETQQLPAPSDETQEALRQTLEAAARPPTPTPWPALLQEARGKMDSRYVEPATSHRGGLTGTALVLAKRAFRLTFQPFINEVLRKQVEFNESILDALATLHDVQREQARAQAAWRKELERRLAKLEATGTRTEAIAAEQQASPPAASSKRTRKRGR
;
A
#
# COMPACT_ATOMS: atom_id res chain seq x y z
N MET A 1 -27.25 0.68 -18.91
CA MET A 1 -27.72 1.33 -17.67
C MET A 1 -26.53 2.05 -17.05
N ARG A 2 -26.69 3.24 -16.45
CA ARG A 2 -25.54 4.00 -15.90
C ARG A 2 -25.29 3.59 -14.45
N THR A 3 -24.03 3.62 -14.03
CA THR A 3 -23.58 3.24 -12.68
C THR A 3 -24.27 4.03 -11.57
N GLU A 4 -24.71 5.25 -11.89
CA GLU A 4 -25.46 6.15 -11.00
C GLU A 4 -26.79 5.53 -10.52
N ASP A 5 -27.42 4.66 -11.32
CA ASP A 5 -28.74 4.08 -11.03
C ASP A 5 -28.68 2.97 -9.96
N LEU A 6 -27.49 2.41 -9.71
CA LEU A 6 -27.24 1.37 -8.69
C LEU A 6 -26.96 1.96 -7.30
N ILE A 7 -26.74 3.27 -7.19
CA ILE A 7 -26.48 3.98 -5.92
C ILE A 7 -27.82 4.40 -5.30
N THR A 8 -28.63 3.42 -4.86
CA THR A 8 -29.80 3.70 -4.03
C THR A 8 -29.44 3.60 -2.55
N ARG A 9 -30.06 4.44 -1.70
CA ARG A 9 -29.73 4.56 -0.26
C ARG A 9 -30.03 3.29 0.56
N SER A 10 -30.67 2.27 0.00
CA SER A 10 -31.01 1.01 0.68
C SER A 10 -31.22 -0.13 -0.32
N PRO A 11 -30.15 -0.70 -0.90
CA PRO A 11 -30.27 -1.82 -1.82
C PRO A 11 -30.66 -3.09 -1.05
N THR A 12 -31.75 -3.74 -1.46
CA THR A 12 -32.13 -5.06 -0.93
C THR A 12 -31.31 -6.15 -1.61
N ALA A 13 -30.97 -7.23 -0.88
CA ALA A 13 -30.14 -8.33 -1.39
C ALA A 13 -30.71 -8.97 -2.66
N GLU A 14 -32.04 -9.06 -2.76
CA GLU A 14 -32.75 -9.57 -3.94
C GLU A 14 -32.60 -8.67 -5.17
N ALA A 15 -32.59 -7.35 -4.99
CA ALA A 15 -32.40 -6.39 -6.08
C ALA A 15 -30.97 -6.48 -6.63
N VAL A 16 -29.97 -6.59 -5.73
CA VAL A 16 -28.57 -6.78 -6.11
C VAL A 16 -28.39 -8.11 -6.84
N ALA A 17 -28.98 -9.20 -6.35
CA ALA A 17 -28.89 -10.51 -7.00
C ALA A 17 -29.49 -10.51 -8.42
N ARG A 18 -30.64 -9.86 -8.61
CA ARG A 18 -31.32 -9.76 -9.91
C ARG A 18 -30.52 -8.93 -10.92
N GLU A 19 -29.89 -7.85 -10.47
CA GLU A 19 -29.00 -7.03 -11.30
C GLU A 19 -27.70 -7.77 -11.65
N THR A 20 -27.14 -8.51 -10.70
CA THR A 20 -25.92 -9.30 -10.93
C THR A 20 -26.15 -10.38 -11.99
N GLN A 21 -27.35 -10.96 -12.08
CA GLN A 21 -27.73 -11.93 -13.11
C GLN A 21 -27.83 -11.34 -14.53
N GLN A 22 -28.02 -10.02 -14.64
CA GLN A 22 -28.08 -9.33 -15.94
C GLN A 22 -26.68 -8.93 -16.45
N LEU A 23 -25.64 -9.06 -15.63
CA LEU A 23 -24.29 -8.75 -16.04
C LEU A 23 -23.78 -9.81 -17.04
N PRO A 24 -23.06 -9.38 -18.10
CA PRO A 24 -22.43 -10.31 -19.01
C PRO A 24 -21.40 -11.17 -18.26
N ALA A 25 -21.34 -12.46 -18.60
CA ALA A 25 -20.36 -13.35 -18.02
C ALA A 25 -18.94 -12.82 -18.32
N PRO A 26 -18.04 -12.77 -17.32
CA PRO A 26 -16.68 -12.31 -17.52
C PRO A 26 -15.96 -13.24 -18.49
N SER A 27 -15.12 -12.68 -19.36
CA SER A 27 -14.30 -13.47 -20.28
C SER A 27 -13.34 -14.39 -19.52
N ASP A 28 -12.98 -15.51 -20.13
CA ASP A 28 -12.06 -16.50 -19.52
C ASP A 28 -10.72 -15.87 -19.12
N GLU A 29 -10.20 -14.92 -19.91
CA GLU A 29 -9.01 -14.15 -19.58
C GLU A 29 -9.18 -13.32 -18.28
N THR A 30 -10.36 -12.73 -18.09
CA THR A 30 -10.66 -11.93 -16.88
C THR A 30 -10.80 -12.85 -15.66
N GLN A 31 -11.40 -14.02 -15.83
CA GLN A 31 -11.54 -15.01 -14.76
C GLN A 31 -10.17 -15.56 -14.35
N GLU A 32 -9.30 -15.87 -15.31
CA GLU A 32 -7.95 -16.37 -15.04
C GLU A 32 -7.08 -15.29 -14.39
N ALA A 33 -7.17 -14.04 -14.84
CA ALA A 33 -6.49 -12.92 -14.19
C ALA A 33 -6.96 -12.71 -12.73
N LEU A 34 -8.26 -12.83 -12.47
CA LEU A 34 -8.81 -12.74 -11.13
C LEU A 34 -8.31 -13.89 -10.24
N ARG A 35 -8.33 -15.12 -10.76
CA ARG A 35 -7.83 -16.32 -10.08
C ARG A 35 -6.36 -16.14 -9.70
N GLN A 36 -5.51 -15.71 -10.62
CA GLN A 36 -4.10 -15.46 -10.36
C GLN A 36 -3.89 -14.36 -9.30
N THR A 37 -4.72 -13.32 -9.31
CA THR A 37 -4.66 -12.24 -8.32
C THR A 37 -5.03 -12.75 -6.92
N LEU A 38 -6.07 -13.57 -6.81
CA LEU A 38 -6.49 -14.19 -5.55
C LEU A 38 -5.45 -15.18 -5.04
N GLU A 39 -4.85 -15.97 -5.91
CA GLU A 39 -3.82 -16.95 -5.58
C GLU A 39 -2.52 -16.27 -5.13
N ALA A 40 -2.18 -15.12 -5.72
CA ALA A 40 -1.08 -14.27 -5.27
C ALA A 40 -1.37 -13.64 -3.89
N ALA A 41 -2.62 -13.21 -3.64
CA ALA A 41 -3.04 -12.64 -2.36
C ALA A 41 -3.14 -13.69 -1.23
N ALA A 42 -3.44 -14.95 -1.57
CA ALA A 42 -3.54 -16.05 -0.61
C ALA A 42 -2.19 -16.64 -0.20
N ARG A 43 -1.10 -16.30 -0.90
CA ARG A 43 0.24 -16.79 -0.56
C ARG A 43 0.66 -16.21 0.80
N PRO A 44 1.03 -17.04 1.79
CA PRO A 44 1.46 -16.53 3.08
C PRO A 44 2.69 -15.63 2.89
N PRO A 45 2.75 -14.46 3.56
CA PRO A 45 3.92 -13.61 3.48
C PRO A 45 5.12 -14.41 3.97
N THR A 46 6.12 -14.60 3.11
CA THR A 46 7.42 -15.13 3.53
C THR A 46 7.96 -14.24 4.64
N PRO A 47 8.55 -14.80 5.72
CA PRO A 47 9.03 -14.02 6.84
C PRO A 47 10.09 -13.03 6.35
N THR A 48 9.69 -11.77 6.24
CA THR A 48 10.59 -10.68 5.88
C THR A 48 11.58 -10.51 7.04
N PRO A 49 12.90 -10.50 6.78
CA PRO A 49 13.85 -10.15 7.82
C PRO A 49 13.53 -8.74 8.34
N TRP A 50 13.62 -8.55 9.65
CA TRP A 50 13.28 -7.27 10.28
C TRP A 50 13.98 -6.08 9.62
N PRO A 51 13.29 -4.92 9.52
CA PRO A 51 13.87 -3.68 9.01
C PRO A 51 15.21 -3.35 9.69
N ALA A 52 16.17 -2.81 8.93
CA ALA A 52 17.48 -2.43 9.46
C ALA A 52 17.39 -1.49 10.67
N LEU A 53 16.41 -0.58 10.69
CA LEU A 53 16.19 0.35 11.80
C LEU A 53 15.84 -0.35 13.12
N LEU A 54 15.26 -1.55 13.07
CA LEU A 54 14.85 -2.34 14.23
C LEU A 54 15.92 -3.35 14.67
N GLN A 55 17.03 -3.52 13.94
CA GLN A 55 18.06 -4.52 14.28
C GLN A 55 18.75 -4.20 15.61
N GLU A 56 19.08 -2.94 15.87
CA GLU A 56 19.70 -2.55 17.15
C GLU A 56 18.72 -2.71 18.32
N ALA A 57 17.46 -2.35 18.13
CA ALA A 57 16.40 -2.55 19.12
C ALA A 57 16.16 -4.04 19.41
N ARG A 58 16.21 -4.89 18.37
CA ARG A 58 16.16 -6.34 18.49
C ARG A 58 17.28 -6.89 19.36
N GLY A 59 18.50 -6.40 19.16
CA GLY A 59 19.66 -6.78 19.98
C GLY A 59 19.53 -6.38 21.45
N LYS A 60 18.70 -5.36 21.75
CA LYS A 60 18.46 -4.83 23.10
C LYS A 60 17.12 -5.29 23.70
N MET A 61 16.32 -6.06 22.97
CA MET A 61 14.98 -6.51 23.37
C MET A 61 15.02 -7.32 24.66
N ASP A 62 16.07 -8.14 24.82
CA ASP A 62 16.26 -8.97 26.00
C ASP A 62 17.18 -8.30 27.03
N SER A 63 16.56 -7.65 28.01
CA SER A 63 17.26 -6.99 29.11
C SER A 63 17.79 -7.96 30.18
N ARG A 64 17.43 -9.25 30.12
CA ARG A 64 17.80 -10.26 31.14
C ARG A 64 19.28 -10.57 31.17
N TYR A 65 20.01 -10.29 30.09
CA TYR A 65 21.41 -10.71 29.91
C TYR A 65 22.42 -9.55 29.71
N VAL A 66 22.02 -8.30 29.96
CA VAL A 66 22.95 -7.15 29.86
C VAL A 66 24.10 -7.28 30.86
N GLU A 67 25.36 -7.25 30.44
CA GLU A 67 26.47 -7.35 31.40
C GLU A 67 26.50 -6.17 32.39
N PRO A 68 26.90 -6.38 33.66
CA PRO A 68 27.06 -5.29 34.62
C PRO A 68 28.07 -4.26 34.11
N ALA A 69 27.67 -2.99 34.05
CA ALA A 69 28.55 -1.90 33.64
C ALA A 69 29.85 -1.89 34.47
N THR A 70 30.98 -1.86 33.76
CA THR A 70 32.32 -1.84 34.36
C THR A 70 32.50 -0.58 35.21
N SER A 71 33.05 -0.71 36.41
CA SER A 71 33.33 0.43 37.27
C SER A 71 34.46 1.28 36.68
N HIS A 72 34.21 2.57 36.45
CA HIS A 72 35.25 3.54 36.08
C HIS A 72 36.14 3.97 37.27
N ARG A 73 35.77 3.58 38.50
CA ARG A 73 36.61 3.83 39.69
C ARG A 73 37.75 2.80 39.69
N GLY A 74 38.99 3.29 39.53
CA GLY A 74 40.19 2.45 39.50
C GLY A 74 40.49 1.78 40.83
N GLY A 75 41.17 0.63 40.78
CA GLY A 75 41.67 -0.11 41.95
C GLY A 75 40.75 -1.25 42.43
N LEU A 76 41.11 -1.80 43.60
CA LEU A 76 40.45 -2.97 44.21
C LEU A 76 38.96 -2.73 44.54
N THR A 77 38.60 -1.48 44.87
CA THR A 77 37.22 -1.08 45.18
C THR A 77 36.30 -1.13 43.96
N GLY A 78 36.80 -0.80 42.78
CA GLY A 78 36.08 -0.95 41.51
C GLY A 78 35.81 -2.41 41.17
N THR A 79 36.80 -3.28 41.40
CA THR A 79 36.69 -4.72 41.15
C THR A 79 35.70 -5.38 42.12
N ALA A 80 35.79 -5.05 43.41
CA ALA A 80 34.86 -5.54 44.42
C ALA A 80 33.41 -5.13 44.12
N LEU A 81 33.19 -3.90 43.66
CA LEU A 81 31.86 -3.42 43.27
C LEU A 81 31.29 -4.18 42.06
N VAL A 82 32.11 -4.47 41.05
CA VAL A 82 31.70 -5.27 39.88
C VAL A 82 31.38 -6.70 40.28
N LEU A 83 32.17 -7.32 41.17
CA LEU A 83 31.91 -8.66 41.71
C LEU A 83 30.63 -8.69 42.53
N ALA A 84 30.38 -7.69 43.37
CA ALA A 84 29.13 -7.58 44.12
C ALA A 84 27.91 -7.45 43.20
N LYS A 85 27.99 -6.62 42.14
CA LYS A 85 26.93 -6.51 41.12
C LYS A 85 26.69 -7.85 40.40
N ARG A 86 27.76 -8.59 40.07
CA ARG A 86 27.67 -9.93 39.47
C ARG A 86 27.03 -10.94 40.42
N ALA A 87 27.46 -10.98 41.68
CA ALA A 87 26.91 -11.89 42.69
C ALA A 87 25.43 -11.61 42.96
N PHE A 88 25.05 -10.34 43.12
CA PHE A 88 23.64 -9.94 43.25
C PHE A 88 22.83 -10.42 42.04
N ARG A 89 23.32 -10.16 40.83
CA ARG A 89 22.63 -10.57 39.61
C ARG A 89 22.44 -12.09 39.54
N LEU A 90 23.46 -12.88 39.86
CA LEU A 90 23.37 -14.33 39.87
C LEU A 90 22.34 -14.83 40.90
N THR A 91 22.39 -14.33 42.13
CA THR A 91 21.48 -14.76 43.20
C THR A 91 20.03 -14.41 42.91
N PHE A 92 19.76 -13.23 42.34
CA PHE A 92 18.42 -12.75 42.03
C PHE A 92 17.97 -13.02 40.59
N GLN A 93 18.78 -13.69 39.76
CA GLN A 93 18.48 -13.96 38.35
C GLN A 93 17.10 -14.60 38.13
N PRO A 94 16.62 -15.56 38.94
CA PRO A 94 15.29 -16.14 38.76
C PRO A 94 14.17 -15.10 38.90
N PHE A 95 14.28 -14.21 39.88
CA PHE A 95 13.31 -13.12 40.09
C PHE A 95 13.41 -12.07 38.98
N ILE A 96 14.63 -11.70 38.59
CA ILE A 96 14.88 -10.79 37.46
C ILE A 96 14.26 -11.35 36.17
N ASN A 97 14.42 -12.66 35.91
CA ASN A 97 13.84 -13.31 34.74
C ASN A 97 12.32 -13.26 34.76
N GLU A 98 11.68 -13.49 35.91
CA GLU A 98 10.22 -13.43 36.04
C GLU A 98 9.66 -12.01 35.90
N VAL A 99 10.29 -11.03 36.54
CA VAL A 99 9.87 -9.62 36.44
C VAL A 99 10.07 -9.08 35.02
N LEU A 100 11.21 -9.40 34.39
CA LEU A 100 11.51 -8.96 33.03
C LEU A 100 10.81 -9.80 31.96
N ARG A 101 10.30 -11.00 32.26
CA ARG A 101 9.60 -11.84 31.29
C ARG A 101 8.50 -11.07 30.57
N LYS A 102 7.66 -10.36 31.32
CA LYS A 102 6.58 -9.55 30.74
C LYS A 102 7.08 -8.34 29.96
N GLN A 103 8.22 -7.76 30.35
CA GLN A 103 8.83 -6.67 29.59
C GLN A 103 9.45 -7.16 28.28
N VAL A 104 10.08 -8.33 28.28
CA VAL A 104 10.64 -8.93 27.06
C VAL A 104 9.51 -9.33 26.10
N GLU A 105 8.45 -9.99 26.59
CA GLU A 105 7.26 -10.32 25.80
C GLU A 105 6.62 -9.04 25.20
N PHE A 106 6.54 -7.97 25.98
CA PHE A 106 6.03 -6.69 25.51
C PHE A 106 6.93 -6.04 24.45
N ASN A 107 8.24 -5.99 24.68
CA ASN A 107 9.21 -5.45 23.72
C ASN A 107 9.17 -6.21 22.40
N GLU A 108 9.08 -7.54 22.45
CA GLU A 108 8.91 -8.39 21.28
C GLU A 108 7.64 -8.03 20.52
N SER A 109 6.50 -7.95 21.21
CA SER A 109 5.21 -7.62 20.60
C SER A 109 5.19 -6.23 19.93
N ILE A 110 5.85 -5.22 20.53
CA ILE A 110 5.96 -3.89 19.95
C ILE A 110 6.85 -3.90 18.71
N LEU A 111 8.00 -4.56 18.79
CA LEU A 111 8.93 -4.58 17.67
C LEU A 111 8.35 -5.36 16.48
N ASP A 112 7.61 -6.43 16.73
CA ASP A 112 6.84 -7.14 15.69
C ASP A 112 5.72 -6.27 15.11
N ALA A 113 5.00 -5.53 15.94
CA ALA A 113 3.99 -4.58 15.47
C ALA A 113 4.61 -3.47 14.59
N LEU A 114 5.77 -2.95 14.97
CA LEU A 114 6.50 -1.95 14.19
C LEU A 114 7.04 -2.51 12.87
N ALA A 115 7.55 -3.74 12.86
CA ALA A 115 7.97 -4.42 11.64
C ALA A 115 6.78 -4.61 10.68
N THR A 116 5.64 -5.07 11.21
CA THR A 116 4.39 -5.23 10.45
C THR A 116 3.91 -3.89 9.88
N LEU A 117 3.90 -2.83 10.69
CA LEU A 117 3.49 -1.51 10.26
C LEU A 117 4.40 -0.96 9.15
N HIS A 118 5.71 -1.18 9.28
CA HIS A 118 6.67 -0.77 8.26
C HIS A 118 6.42 -1.48 6.92
N ASP A 119 6.11 -2.77 6.94
CA ASP A 119 5.80 -3.53 5.73
C ASP A 119 4.51 -3.03 5.07
N VAL A 120 3.45 -2.79 5.86
CA VAL A 120 2.21 -2.19 5.37
C VAL A 120 2.45 -0.81 4.76
N GLN A 121 3.25 0.05 5.41
CA GLN A 121 3.58 1.37 4.87
C GLN A 121 4.33 1.27 3.54
N ARG A 122 5.26 0.31 3.42
CA ARG A 122 6.02 0.08 2.20
C ARG A 122 5.13 -0.40 1.05
N GLU A 123 4.19 -1.29 1.33
CA GLU A 123 3.20 -1.75 0.36
C GLU A 123 2.25 -0.63 -0.06
N GLN A 124 1.74 0.15 0.88
CA GLN A 124 0.89 1.30 0.58
C GLN A 124 1.63 2.34 -0.28
N ALA A 125 2.89 2.64 0.01
CA ALA A 125 3.68 3.56 -0.79
C ALA A 125 3.85 3.06 -2.24
N ARG A 126 4.07 1.76 -2.43
CA ARG A 126 4.15 1.13 -3.77
C ARG A 126 2.81 1.21 -4.49
N ALA A 127 1.70 0.89 -3.81
CA ALA A 127 0.36 0.95 -4.37
C ALA A 127 -0.01 2.39 -4.78
N GLN A 128 0.28 3.37 -3.91
CA GLN A 128 0.06 4.79 -4.21
C GLN A 128 0.89 5.26 -5.40
N ALA A 129 2.15 4.84 -5.51
CA ALA A 129 2.99 5.18 -6.66
C ALA A 129 2.46 4.58 -7.97
N ALA A 130 1.99 3.33 -7.94
CA ALA A 130 1.37 2.68 -9.10
C ALA A 130 0.06 3.40 -9.49
N TRP A 131 -0.77 3.75 -8.51
CA TRP A 131 -2.01 4.49 -8.72
C TRP A 131 -1.77 5.86 -9.35
N ARG A 132 -0.76 6.61 -8.88
CA ARG A 132 -0.38 7.91 -9.46
C ARG A 132 0.00 7.79 -10.93
N LYS A 133 0.82 6.80 -11.28
CA LYS A 133 1.20 6.55 -12.69
C LYS A 133 0.00 6.21 -13.56
N GLU A 134 -0.96 5.44 -13.03
CA GLU A 134 -2.17 5.10 -13.76
C GLU A 134 -3.06 6.33 -13.98
N LEU A 135 -3.21 7.19 -12.96
CA LEU A 135 -3.92 8.46 -13.10
C LEU A 135 -3.28 9.37 -14.14
N GLU A 136 -1.96 9.52 -14.12
CA GLU A 136 -1.21 10.31 -15.11
C GLU A 136 -1.43 9.78 -16.54
N ARG A 137 -1.40 8.45 -16.73
CA ARG A 137 -1.69 7.82 -18.04
C ARG A 137 -3.11 8.10 -18.51
N ARG A 138 -4.09 8.00 -17.61
CA ARG A 138 -5.50 8.28 -17.94
C ARG A 138 -5.70 9.75 -18.30
N LEU A 139 -5.07 10.66 -17.54
CA LEU A 139 -5.10 12.09 -17.82
C LEU A 139 -4.51 12.38 -19.20
N ALA A 140 -3.31 11.86 -19.51
CA ALA A 140 -2.68 12.03 -20.82
C ALA A 140 -3.55 11.49 -21.98
N LYS A 141 -4.23 10.36 -21.77
CA LYS A 141 -5.16 9.79 -22.76
C LYS A 141 -6.37 10.70 -22.99
N LEU A 142 -6.91 11.29 -21.92
CA LEU A 142 -8.03 12.22 -22.01
C LEU A 142 -7.62 13.54 -22.69
N GLU A 143 -6.45 14.08 -22.35
CA GLU A 143 -5.89 15.28 -23.00
C GLU A 143 -5.66 15.05 -24.50
N ALA A 144 -5.09 13.90 -24.88
CA ALA A 144 -4.90 13.52 -26.28
C ALA A 144 -6.23 13.32 -27.03
N THR A 145 -7.26 12.82 -26.34
CA THR A 145 -8.60 12.64 -26.94
C THR A 145 -9.32 13.99 -27.07
N GLY A 146 -9.18 14.88 -26.08
CA GLY A 146 -9.73 16.24 -26.10
C GLY A 146 -9.12 17.08 -27.23
N THR A 147 -7.79 17.11 -27.33
CA THR A 147 -7.09 17.80 -28.43
C THR A 147 -7.43 17.24 -29.81
N ARG A 148 -7.61 15.91 -29.94
CA ARG A 148 -8.07 15.30 -31.19
C ARG A 148 -9.50 15.72 -31.54
N THR A 149 -10.37 15.87 -30.56
CA THR A 149 -11.77 16.27 -30.76
C THR A 149 -11.86 17.74 -31.18
N GLU A 150 -11.03 18.61 -30.59
CA GLU A 150 -10.91 20.01 -30.99
C GLU A 150 -10.32 20.18 -32.40
N ALA A 151 -9.31 19.38 -32.77
CA ALA A 151 -8.73 19.39 -34.11
C ALA A 151 -9.75 18.97 -35.18
N ILE A 152 -10.57 17.95 -34.92
CA ILE A 152 -11.63 17.50 -35.84
C ILE A 152 -12.73 18.56 -35.98
N ALA A 153 -13.09 19.24 -34.89
CA ALA A 153 -14.06 20.35 -34.93
C ALA A 153 -13.53 21.55 -35.73
N ALA A 154 -12.23 21.86 -35.62
CA ALA A 154 -11.57 22.91 -36.39
C ALA A 154 -11.47 22.56 -37.89
N GLU A 155 -11.19 21.30 -38.25
CA GLU A 155 -11.20 20.81 -39.64
C GLU A 155 -12.60 20.86 -40.28
N GLN A 156 -13.65 20.55 -39.50
CA GLN A 156 -15.03 20.64 -39.99
C GLN A 156 -15.51 22.08 -40.21
N GLN A 157 -14.98 23.06 -39.47
CA GLN A 157 -15.24 24.49 -39.70
C GLN A 157 -14.43 25.08 -40.85
N ALA A 158 -13.30 24.48 -41.22
CA ALA A 158 -12.44 24.95 -42.30
C ALA A 158 -12.86 24.47 -43.71
N SER A 159 -13.83 23.57 -43.82
CA SER A 159 -14.39 23.16 -45.12
C SER A 159 -15.45 24.18 -45.60
N PRO A 160 -15.21 24.94 -46.69
CA PRO A 160 -16.19 25.90 -47.19
C PRO A 160 -17.40 25.20 -47.83
N PRO A 161 -18.61 25.77 -47.73
CA PRO A 161 -19.77 25.22 -48.42
C PRO A 161 -19.54 25.29 -49.93
N ALA A 162 -19.65 24.13 -50.60
CA ALA A 162 -19.57 24.04 -52.05
C ALA A 162 -20.53 25.05 -52.69
N ALA A 163 -19.95 25.99 -53.46
CA ALA A 163 -20.66 27.08 -54.08
C ALA A 163 -21.80 26.58 -54.98
N SER A 164 -23.04 26.79 -54.54
CA SER A 164 -24.24 26.69 -55.38
C SER A 164 -24.10 27.66 -56.56
N SER A 165 -23.77 27.10 -57.73
CA SER A 165 -23.75 27.82 -59.00
C SER A 165 -25.15 28.30 -59.37
N LYS A 166 -25.47 29.55 -59.00
CA LYS A 166 -26.60 30.30 -59.56
C LYS A 166 -26.28 30.63 -61.01
N ARG A 167 -26.82 29.79 -61.89
CA ARG A 167 -26.80 29.92 -63.35
C ARG A 167 -27.57 31.19 -63.75
N THR A 168 -26.84 32.24 -64.11
CA THR A 168 -27.38 33.48 -64.69
C THR A 168 -27.92 33.19 -66.09
N ARG A 169 -29.25 33.28 -66.27
CA ARG A 169 -29.90 33.17 -67.58
C ARG A 169 -30.04 34.58 -68.18
N LYS A 170 -29.18 34.86 -69.18
CA LYS A 170 -29.13 36.10 -69.96
C LYS A 170 -30.31 36.15 -70.96
N ARG A 171 -31.00 37.29 -71.00
CA ARG A 171 -32.03 37.67 -71.99
C ARG A 171 -31.43 37.87 -73.40
N GLY A 172 -32.20 37.49 -74.42
CA GLY A 172 -32.14 37.98 -75.82
C GLY A 172 -33.50 37.63 -76.45
N ARG A 173 -34.39 38.61 -76.60
CA ARG A 173 -34.68 39.47 -77.76
C ARG A 173 -35.65 38.79 -78.73
#